data_AF-A0A4Q6EQU4-F1
#
_entry.id   AF-A0A4Q6EQU4-F1
#
_cell.length_a   1.000
_cell.length_b   1.000
_cell.length_c   1.000
_cell.angle_alpha   90.00
_cell.angle_beta   90.00
_cell.angle_gamma   90.00
#
_symmetry.space_group_name_H-M   'P 1'
#
loop_
_entity.id
_entity.type
_entity.pdbx_description
1 polymer ?
#
loop_
_entity_poly.entity_id
_entity_poly.type
_entity_poly.pdbx_seq_one_letter_code
_entity_poly.pdbx_strand_id
1 'polypeptide(L)'
;MALCLLGPLFFLSYIFTILSPLPLLYLHSGNPNARQGRLWLLVAAIIGTGVSVAIKGLGGGLAFLALSVIPSLVLGEVLKMRHGPVRAIGAAFLATIAATLIAAYTTAYVGGFELGPKLRTTVEAQVKMVTDRLLSQNPSEIPTDTAEDLKSLAKDPALIYAELPGIVATALLLLCTLPCLALIRWNPKGFLRRTGISRDYLRKWRSPEWMVWPALFCGVFLIFPMDPFSLVANNLLKPILLIYFFQGMSILAY
;
A
#
# COMPACT_ATOMS: atom_id res chain seq x y z
N MET A 1 -11.91 10.30 20.56
CA MET A 1 -12.36 8.90 20.42
C MET A 1 -12.82 8.53 19.01
N ALA A 2 -13.71 9.29 18.35
CA ALA A 2 -14.21 8.92 17.01
C ALA A 2 -13.12 8.63 15.96
N LEU A 3 -12.06 9.46 15.92
CA LEU A 3 -10.89 9.24 15.04
C LEU A 3 -10.13 7.92 15.29
N CYS A 4 -10.17 7.38 16.51
CA CYS A 4 -9.52 6.11 16.84
C CYS A 4 -10.23 4.91 16.20
N LEU A 5 -11.54 5.03 15.93
CA LEU A 5 -12.34 3.98 15.29
C LEU A 5 -12.32 4.07 13.76
N LEU A 6 -11.93 5.22 13.19
CA LEU A 6 -11.83 5.37 11.73
C LEU A 6 -10.73 4.49 11.13
N GLY A 7 -9.62 4.26 11.84
CA GLY A 7 -8.55 3.36 11.41
C GLY A 7 -9.03 1.93 11.12
N PRO A 8 -9.60 1.22 12.12
CA PRO A 8 -10.13 -0.12 11.88
C PRO A 8 -11.31 -0.13 10.90
N LEU A 9 -12.17 0.90 10.90
CA LEU A 9 -13.28 0.99 9.94
C LEU A 9 -12.78 1.06 8.49
N PHE A 10 -11.75 1.87 8.23
CA PHE A 10 -11.12 1.95 6.91
C PHE A 10 -10.42 0.64 6.54
N PHE A 11 -9.76 -0.03 7.48
CA PHE A 11 -9.11 -1.32 7.25
C PHE A 11 -10.10 -2.47 6.97
N LEU A 12 -11.29 -2.42 7.55
CA LEU A 12 -12.33 -3.42 7.30
C LEU A 12 -12.97 -3.24 5.92
N SER A 13 -12.96 -2.03 5.38
CA SER A 13 -13.37 -1.75 4.00
C SER A 13 -12.25 -2.08 3.01
N TYR A 14 -12.51 -2.95 2.04
CA TYR A 14 -11.54 -3.31 1.00
C TYR A 14 -11.04 -2.07 0.23
N ILE A 15 -11.91 -1.10 -0.05
CA ILE A 15 -11.56 0.12 -0.79
C ILE A 15 -10.75 1.09 0.08
N PHE A 16 -11.18 1.32 1.33
CA PHE A 16 -10.52 2.28 2.21
C PHE A 16 -9.30 1.73 2.94
N THR A 17 -8.95 0.46 2.75
CA THR A 17 -7.76 -0.15 3.39
C THR A 17 -6.49 0.62 3.04
N ILE A 18 -6.37 1.13 1.82
CA ILE A 18 -5.22 1.94 1.38
C ILE A 18 -5.10 3.25 2.18
N LEU A 19 -6.20 3.76 2.73
CA LEU A 19 -6.24 4.95 3.57
C LEU A 19 -6.28 4.63 5.07
N SER A 20 -6.26 3.36 5.46
CA SER A 20 -6.29 2.95 6.88
C SER A 20 -5.16 3.52 7.75
N PRO A 21 -3.93 3.84 7.23
CA PRO A 21 -2.91 4.51 8.04
C PRO A 21 -3.24 5.98 8.32
N LEU A 22 -4.08 6.61 7.51
CA LEU A 22 -4.29 8.07 7.56
C LEU A 22 -4.87 8.56 8.89
N PRO A 23 -5.93 7.96 9.48
CA PRO A 23 -6.43 8.40 10.78
C PRO A 23 -5.41 8.25 11.90
N LEU A 24 -4.63 7.16 11.88
CA LEU A 24 -3.60 6.86 12.88
C LEU A 24 -2.43 7.84 12.75
N LEU A 25 -1.97 8.08 11.52
CA LEU A 25 -0.97 9.07 11.21
C LEU A 25 -1.42 10.46 11.66
N TYR A 26 -2.67 10.85 11.38
CA TYR A 26 -3.24 12.12 11.81
C TYR A 26 -3.24 12.27 13.34
N LEU A 27 -3.63 11.24 14.09
CA LEU A 27 -3.58 11.26 15.55
C LEU A 27 -2.15 11.39 16.08
N HIS A 28 -1.19 10.74 15.43
CA HIS A 28 0.20 10.70 15.87
C HIS A 28 0.99 11.97 15.52
N SER A 29 0.91 12.44 14.27
CA SER A 29 1.73 13.53 13.74
C SER A 29 0.97 14.87 13.68
N GLY A 30 -0.37 14.83 13.63
CA GLY A 30 -1.22 16.02 13.63
C GLY A 30 -1.23 16.78 14.95
N ASN A 31 -0.89 16.14 16.07
CA ASN A 31 -0.86 16.81 17.38
C ASN A 31 0.48 17.54 17.64
N PRO A 32 0.46 18.78 18.19
CA PRO A 32 1.66 19.55 18.51
C PRO A 32 2.47 18.90 19.64
N ASN A 33 1.79 18.30 20.63
CA ASN A 33 2.45 17.58 21.72
C ASN A 33 2.75 16.12 21.29
N ALA A 34 4.04 15.81 21.14
CA ALA A 34 4.50 14.49 20.69
C ALA A 34 4.06 13.36 21.63
N ARG A 35 4.04 13.59 22.95
CA ARG A 35 3.62 12.59 23.94
C ARG A 35 2.14 12.23 23.77
N GLN A 36 1.28 13.24 23.63
CA GLN A 36 -0.14 13.02 23.39
C GLN A 36 -0.40 12.32 22.06
N GLY A 37 0.32 12.68 21.00
CA GLY A 37 0.20 12.00 19.70
C GLY A 37 0.55 10.52 19.76
N ARG A 38 1.62 10.15 20.48
CA ARG A 38 2.00 8.74 20.73
C ARG A 38 0.94 8.01 21.56
N LEU A 39 0.42 8.64 22.61
CA LEU A 39 -0.64 8.05 23.43
C LEU A 39 -1.90 7.74 22.60
N TRP A 40 -2.36 8.70 21.80
CA TRP A 40 -3.54 8.50 20.95
C TRP A 40 -3.33 7.42 19.88
N LEU A 41 -2.13 7.34 19.32
CA LEU A 41 -1.76 6.26 18.41
C LEU A 41 -1.82 4.90 19.09
N LEU A 42 -1.25 4.76 20.29
CA LEU A 42 -1.27 3.50 21.06
C LEU A 42 -2.70 3.07 21.40
N VAL A 43 -3.52 4.01 21.88
CA VAL A 43 -4.94 3.74 22.18
C VAL A 43 -5.67 3.28 20.91
N ALA A 44 -5.47 3.97 19.79
CA ALA A 44 -6.10 3.59 18.52
C ALA A 44 -5.57 2.26 17.98
N ALA A 45 -4.29 1.94 18.18
CA ALA A 45 -3.69 0.68 17.79
C ALA A 45 -4.27 -0.48 18.61
N ILE A 46 -4.42 -0.33 19.93
CA ILE A 46 -5.01 -1.36 20.82
C ILE A 46 -6.47 -1.60 20.42
N ILE A 47 -7.27 -0.53 20.30
CA ILE A 47 -8.69 -0.64 19.92
C ILE A 47 -8.82 -1.26 18.53
N GLY A 48 -8.07 -0.76 17.54
CA GLY A 48 -8.16 -1.23 16.16
C GLY A 48 -7.68 -2.67 15.99
N THR A 49 -6.66 -3.09 16.74
CA THR A 49 -6.22 -4.49 16.76
C THR A 49 -7.28 -5.37 17.41
N GLY A 50 -7.85 -4.96 18.55
CA GLY A 50 -8.92 -5.70 19.23
C GLY A 50 -10.15 -5.91 18.32
N VAL A 51 -10.60 -4.85 17.64
CA VAL A 51 -11.70 -4.94 16.67
C VAL A 51 -11.34 -5.85 15.49
N SER A 52 -10.12 -5.74 14.95
CA SER A 52 -9.68 -6.58 13.84
C SER A 52 -9.55 -8.05 14.22
N VAL A 53 -9.13 -8.35 15.46
CA VAL A 53 -9.11 -9.71 16.00
C VAL A 53 -10.52 -10.25 16.22
N ALA A 54 -11.44 -9.43 16.74
CA ALA A 54 -12.82 -9.86 16.93
C ALA A 54 -13.53 -10.24 15.62
N ILE A 55 -13.21 -9.58 14.51
CA ILE A 55 -13.88 -9.78 13.21
C ILE A 55 -13.15 -10.80 12.32
N LYS A 56 -11.83 -10.69 12.22
CA LYS A 56 -10.99 -11.46 11.27
C LYS A 56 -10.03 -12.44 11.97
N GLY A 57 -10.12 -12.58 13.30
CA GLY A 57 -9.21 -13.41 14.10
C GLY A 57 -7.80 -12.84 14.23
N LEU A 58 -6.88 -13.63 14.80
CA LEU A 58 -5.49 -13.21 15.07
C LEU A 58 -4.78 -12.68 13.82
N GLY A 59 -4.98 -13.32 12.66
CA GLY A 59 -4.41 -12.88 11.39
C GLY A 59 -4.88 -11.48 10.97
N GLY A 60 -6.14 -11.15 11.22
CA GLY A 60 -6.68 -9.81 10.99
C GLY A 60 -6.04 -8.74 11.88
N GLY A 61 -5.80 -9.07 13.15
CA GLY A 61 -5.09 -8.19 14.09
C GLY A 61 -3.65 -7.91 13.64
N LEU A 62 -2.90 -8.96 13.27
CA LEU A 62 -1.54 -8.83 12.76
C LEU A 62 -1.48 -8.05 11.45
N ALA A 63 -2.42 -8.29 10.53
CA ALA A 63 -2.53 -7.53 9.30
C ALA A 63 -2.83 -6.04 9.57
N PHE A 64 -3.71 -5.72 10.53
CA PHE A 64 -3.99 -4.34 10.92
C PHE A 64 -2.74 -3.64 11.49
N LEU A 65 -1.98 -4.33 12.33
CA LEU A 65 -0.71 -3.80 12.86
C LEU A 65 0.29 -3.51 11.74
N ALA A 66 0.49 -4.48 10.82
CA ALA A 66 1.44 -4.37 9.73
C ALA A 66 1.06 -3.30 8.71
N LEU A 67 -0.21 -3.24 8.30
CA LEU A 67 -0.68 -2.40 7.19
C LEU A 67 -1.19 -1.02 7.64
N SER A 68 -1.61 -0.85 8.90
CA SER A 68 -2.15 0.43 9.38
C SER A 68 -1.21 1.08 10.40
N VAL A 69 -0.86 0.37 11.47
CA VAL A 69 -0.16 0.96 12.62
C VAL A 69 1.30 1.27 12.30
N ILE A 70 2.03 0.31 11.75
CA ILE A 70 3.46 0.46 11.42
C ILE A 70 3.72 1.58 10.40
N PRO A 71 3.05 1.65 9.24
CA PRO A 71 3.28 2.75 8.30
C PRO A 71 2.95 4.10 8.93
N SER A 72 1.89 4.20 9.73
CA SER A 72 1.52 5.44 10.43
C SER A 72 2.57 5.91 11.43
N LEU A 73 3.13 4.97 12.20
CA LEU A 73 4.17 5.25 13.19
C LEU A 73 5.46 5.69 12.49
N VAL A 74 5.93 4.92 11.52
CA VAL A 74 7.20 5.17 10.82
C VAL A 74 7.12 6.45 10.00
N LEU A 75 6.05 6.66 9.22
CA LEU A 75 5.83 7.92 8.50
C LEU A 75 5.88 9.10 9.47
N GLY A 76 5.13 9.00 10.58
CA GLY A 76 4.99 10.09 11.52
C GLY A 76 6.28 10.46 12.27
N GLU A 77 7.09 9.47 12.66
CA GLU A 77 8.38 9.71 13.32
C GLU A 77 9.43 10.24 12.33
N VAL A 78 9.56 9.66 11.13
CA VAL A 78 10.55 10.12 10.13
C VAL A 78 10.23 11.52 9.61
N LEU A 79 8.94 11.87 9.44
CA LEU A 79 8.54 13.23 9.07
C LEU A 79 8.87 14.24 10.18
N LYS A 80 8.74 13.88 11.46
CA LYS A 80 9.12 14.74 12.59
C LYS A 80 10.63 14.97 12.67
N MET A 81 11.44 14.00 12.22
CA MET A 81 12.89 14.13 12.12
C MET A 81 13.37 15.03 10.97
N ARG A 82 12.46 15.61 10.17
CA ARG A 82 12.78 16.54 9.06
C ARG A 82 13.62 15.93 7.94
N HIS A 83 13.61 14.61 7.77
CA HIS A 83 14.30 13.92 6.67
C HIS A 83 13.60 14.04 5.30
N GLY A 84 12.49 14.78 5.24
CA GLY A 84 11.70 14.99 4.04
C GLY A 84 10.71 13.86 3.74
N PRO A 85 9.66 14.13 2.93
CA PRO A 85 8.59 13.15 2.68
C PRO A 85 9.03 11.89 1.94
N VAL A 86 9.96 12.00 0.97
CA VAL A 86 10.43 10.85 0.19
C VAL A 86 11.09 9.80 1.10
N ARG A 87 11.97 10.22 2.01
CA ARG A 87 12.64 9.31 2.96
C ARG A 87 11.65 8.71 3.94
N ALA A 88 10.64 9.48 4.37
CA ALA A 88 9.58 8.96 5.24
C ALA A 88 8.76 7.87 4.54
N ILE A 89 8.34 8.11 3.29
CA ILE A 89 7.59 7.12 2.51
C ILE A 89 8.43 5.87 2.27
N GLY A 90 9.69 6.01 1.88
CA GLY A 90 10.60 4.87 1.67
C GLY A 90 10.84 4.06 2.94
N ALA A 91 11.07 4.72 4.08
CA ALA A 91 11.25 4.04 5.37
C ALA A 91 9.98 3.30 5.81
N ALA A 92 8.81 3.93 5.65
CA ALA A 92 7.53 3.31 5.98
C ALA A 92 7.22 2.13 5.07
N PHE A 93 7.49 2.24 3.77
CA PHE A 93 7.33 1.16 2.80
C PHE A 93 8.17 -0.07 3.17
N LEU A 94 9.47 0.13 3.46
CA LEU A 94 10.35 -0.96 3.88
C LEU A 94 9.92 -1.59 5.21
N ALA A 95 9.54 -0.75 6.19
CA ALA A 95 9.05 -1.22 7.49
C ALA A 95 7.74 -2.01 7.35
N THR A 96 6.83 -1.59 6.48
CA THR A 96 5.58 -2.29 6.19
C THR A 96 5.84 -3.61 5.49
N ILE A 97 6.74 -3.68 4.51
CA ILE A 97 7.13 -4.96 3.89
C ILE A 97 7.67 -5.93 4.96
N ALA A 98 8.63 -5.49 5.77
CA ALA A 98 9.20 -6.32 6.82
C ALA A 98 8.12 -6.79 7.81
N ALA A 99 7.24 -5.89 8.23
CA ALA A 99 6.15 -6.20 9.14
C ALA A 99 5.13 -7.19 8.53
N THR A 100 4.76 -7.02 7.26
CA THR A 100 3.85 -7.92 6.56
C THR A 100 4.46 -9.31 6.41
N LEU A 101 5.75 -9.41 6.11
CA LEU A 101 6.47 -10.70 6.04
C LEU A 101 6.51 -11.38 7.42
N ILE A 102 6.80 -10.64 8.49
CA ILE A 102 6.78 -11.17 9.86
C ILE A 102 5.37 -11.61 10.25
N ALA A 103 4.34 -10.83 9.93
CA ALA A 103 2.94 -11.18 10.18
C ALA A 103 2.52 -12.44 9.40
N ALA A 104 2.93 -12.56 8.14
CA ALA A 104 2.67 -13.74 7.33
C ALA A 104 3.37 -14.98 7.93
N TYR A 105 4.65 -14.87 8.27
CA TYR A 105 5.40 -15.97 8.90
C TYR A 105 4.81 -16.41 10.24
N THR A 106 4.46 -15.46 11.11
CA THR A 106 3.87 -15.77 12.43
C THR A 106 2.49 -16.42 12.31
N THR A 107 1.64 -15.94 11.41
CA THR A 107 0.32 -16.58 11.17
C THR A 107 0.45 -18.00 10.62
N ALA A 108 1.45 -18.26 9.77
CA ALA A 108 1.72 -19.58 9.23
C ALA A 108 2.25 -20.55 10.30
N TYR A 109 3.22 -20.09 11.09
CA TYR A 109 3.79 -20.86 12.17
C TYR A 109 2.74 -21.22 13.23
N VAL A 110 1.93 -20.25 13.67
CA VAL A 110 0.88 -20.48 14.68
C VAL A 110 -0.27 -21.32 14.12
N GLY A 111 -0.61 -21.15 12.84
CA GLY A 111 -1.68 -21.89 12.19
C GLY A 111 -1.29 -23.29 11.71
N GLY A 112 -0.02 -23.67 11.80
CA GLY A 112 0.48 -24.98 11.35
C GLY A 112 0.31 -25.23 9.85
N PHE A 113 0.27 -24.19 9.02
CA PHE A 113 0.08 -24.31 7.57
C PHE A 113 1.25 -23.71 6.79
N GLU A 114 1.48 -24.24 5.58
CA GLU A 114 2.45 -23.67 4.65
C GLU A 114 1.89 -22.41 3.96
N LEU A 115 2.68 -21.34 3.94
CA LEU A 115 2.30 -20.04 3.35
C LEU A 115 1.98 -20.13 1.86
N GLY A 116 2.82 -20.84 1.10
CA GLY A 116 2.70 -20.93 -0.35
C GLY A 116 1.35 -21.48 -0.78
N PRO A 117 0.98 -22.71 -0.36
CA PRO A 117 -0.30 -23.33 -0.72
C PRO A 117 -1.53 -22.51 -0.29
N LYS A 118 -1.50 -21.92 0.91
CA LYS A 118 -2.64 -21.11 1.40
C LYS A 118 -2.79 -19.80 0.63
N LEU A 119 -1.68 -19.14 0.31
CA LEU A 119 -1.68 -17.94 -0.53
C LEU A 119 -2.24 -18.27 -1.92
N ARG A 120 -1.78 -19.37 -2.53
CA ARG A 120 -2.22 -19.82 -3.85
C ARG A 120 -3.73 -20.05 -3.91
N THR A 121 -4.25 -20.86 -2.98
CA THR A 121 -5.68 -21.16 -2.89
C THR A 121 -6.53 -19.91 -2.61
N THR A 122 -6.03 -18.98 -1.80
CA THR A 122 -6.72 -17.71 -1.54
C THR A 122 -6.79 -16.84 -2.80
N VAL A 123 -5.69 -16.70 -3.52
CA VAL A 123 -5.63 -15.91 -4.76
C VAL A 123 -6.51 -16.56 -5.83
N GLU A 124 -6.40 -17.87 -6.04
CA GLU A 124 -7.25 -18.63 -6.98
C GLU A 124 -8.73 -18.41 -6.68
N ALA A 125 -9.14 -18.51 -5.41
CA ALA A 125 -10.53 -18.29 -5.02
C ALA A 125 -11.02 -16.86 -5.31
N GLN A 126 -10.19 -15.84 -5.07
CA GLN A 126 -10.55 -14.44 -5.35
C GLN A 126 -10.61 -14.16 -6.84
N VAL A 127 -9.65 -14.67 -7.61
CA VAL A 127 -9.58 -14.51 -9.06
C VAL A 127 -10.80 -15.16 -9.70
N LYS A 128 -11.10 -16.42 -9.33
CA LYS A 128 -12.28 -17.11 -9.80
C LYS A 128 -13.57 -16.36 -9.46
N MET A 129 -13.69 -15.87 -8.22
CA MET A 129 -14.86 -15.09 -7.79
C MET A 129 -15.04 -13.80 -8.62
N VAL A 130 -13.96 -13.07 -8.89
CA VAL A 130 -14.01 -11.83 -9.68
C VAL A 130 -14.33 -12.13 -11.14
N THR A 131 -13.66 -13.12 -11.72
CA THR A 131 -13.87 -13.49 -13.13
C THR A 131 -15.28 -14.03 -13.36
N ASP A 132 -15.77 -14.90 -12.48
CA ASP A 132 -17.15 -15.43 -12.57
C ASP A 132 -18.18 -14.30 -12.46
N ARG A 133 -17.95 -13.29 -11.60
CA ARG A 133 -18.83 -12.11 -11.49
C ARG A 133 -18.79 -11.23 -12.73
N LEU A 134 -17.60 -10.95 -13.28
CA LEU A 134 -17.47 -10.12 -14.47
C LEU A 134 -18.08 -10.78 -15.71
N LEU A 135 -17.85 -12.08 -15.88
CA LEU A 135 -18.39 -12.85 -17.01
C LEU A 135 -19.91 -13.07 -16.91
N SER A 136 -20.46 -13.20 -15.69
CA SER A 136 -21.90 -13.40 -15.50
C SER A 136 -22.71 -12.10 -15.56
N GLN A 137 -22.14 -10.96 -15.18
CA GLN A 137 -22.89 -9.69 -15.10
C GLN A 137 -22.88 -8.87 -16.38
N ASN A 138 -21.80 -8.86 -17.17
CA ASN A 138 -21.68 -7.98 -18.35
C ASN A 138 -21.08 -8.67 -19.60
N PRO A 139 -21.68 -9.74 -20.14
CA PRO A 139 -21.11 -10.45 -21.29
C PRO A 139 -21.06 -9.62 -22.60
N SER A 140 -21.83 -8.54 -22.73
CA SER A 140 -21.93 -7.71 -23.94
C SER A 140 -21.15 -6.39 -23.91
N GLU A 141 -20.62 -5.96 -22.76
CA GLU A 141 -19.87 -4.70 -22.64
C GLU A 141 -18.35 -4.89 -22.58
N ILE A 142 -17.88 -6.14 -22.48
CA ILE A 142 -16.45 -6.46 -22.38
C ILE A 142 -15.89 -6.58 -23.81
N PRO A 143 -14.84 -5.81 -24.16
CA PRO A 143 -14.12 -5.99 -25.41
C PRO A 143 -13.68 -7.46 -25.57
N THR A 144 -13.85 -8.02 -26.77
CA THR A 144 -13.58 -9.44 -27.06
C THR A 144 -12.19 -9.89 -26.59
N ASP A 145 -11.19 -9.04 -26.76
CA ASP A 145 -9.80 -9.32 -26.35
C ASP A 145 -9.68 -9.48 -24.82
N THR A 146 -10.33 -8.59 -24.06
CA THR A 146 -10.35 -8.64 -22.59
C THR A 146 -11.17 -9.83 -22.08
N ALA A 147 -12.21 -10.24 -22.80
CA ALA A 147 -12.99 -11.42 -22.46
C ALA A 147 -12.18 -12.72 -22.66
N GLU A 148 -11.31 -12.78 -23.67
CA GLU A 148 -10.38 -13.90 -23.87
C GLU A 148 -9.31 -13.95 -22.80
N ASP A 149 -8.73 -12.80 -22.43
CA ASP A 149 -7.77 -12.69 -21.33
C ASP A 149 -8.39 -13.10 -19.99
N LEU A 150 -9.62 -12.69 -19.69
CA LEU A 150 -10.32 -13.11 -18.48
C LEU A 150 -10.59 -14.62 -18.47
N LYS A 151 -10.95 -15.20 -19.63
CA LYS A 151 -11.16 -16.66 -19.76
C LYS A 151 -9.85 -17.43 -19.62
N SER A 152 -8.73 -16.90 -20.13
CA SER A 152 -7.42 -17.53 -19.95
C SER A 152 -6.97 -17.47 -18.49
N LEU A 153 -7.22 -16.34 -17.81
CA LEU A 153 -6.98 -16.14 -16.37
C LEU A 153 -7.84 -17.05 -15.48
N ALA A 154 -9.09 -17.32 -15.89
CA ALA A 154 -9.97 -18.27 -15.21
C ALA A 154 -9.49 -19.72 -15.35
N LYS A 155 -8.89 -20.06 -16.49
CA LYS A 155 -8.35 -21.41 -16.77
C LYS A 155 -7.02 -21.65 -16.06
N ASP A 156 -6.16 -20.64 -16.01
CA ASP A 156 -4.88 -20.71 -15.33
C ASP A 156 -4.64 -19.48 -14.42
N PRO A 157 -5.11 -19.53 -13.16
CA PRO A 157 -4.85 -18.48 -12.18
C PRO A 157 -3.37 -18.33 -11.84
N ALA A 158 -2.53 -19.30 -12.22
CA ALA A 158 -1.12 -19.29 -11.86
C ALA A 158 -0.32 -18.18 -12.55
N LEU A 159 -0.83 -17.68 -13.69
CA LEU A 159 -0.28 -16.53 -14.40
C LEU A 159 -0.20 -15.27 -13.52
N ILE A 160 -1.13 -15.12 -12.57
CA ILE A 160 -1.17 -13.95 -11.68
C ILE A 160 -0.03 -13.99 -10.66
N TYR A 161 0.47 -15.18 -10.29
CA TYR A 161 1.50 -15.29 -9.26
C TYR A 161 2.80 -14.59 -9.64
N ALA A 162 3.14 -14.59 -10.93
CA ALA A 162 4.30 -13.88 -11.45
C ALA A 162 4.15 -12.36 -11.30
N GLU A 163 2.92 -11.84 -11.25
CA GLU A 163 2.62 -10.41 -11.19
C GLU A 163 2.36 -9.87 -9.78
N LEU A 164 2.01 -10.76 -8.84
CA LEU A 164 1.66 -10.40 -7.46
C LEU A 164 2.72 -9.52 -6.77
N PRO A 165 4.03 -9.80 -6.85
CA PRO A 165 5.02 -8.99 -6.15
C PRO A 165 4.96 -7.51 -6.53
N GLY A 166 4.81 -7.20 -7.82
CA GLY A 166 4.71 -5.84 -8.34
C GLY A 166 3.40 -5.16 -7.94
N ILE A 167 2.28 -5.89 -7.97
CA ILE A 167 0.97 -5.39 -7.53
C ILE A 167 1.01 -5.06 -6.04
N VAL A 168 1.52 -5.98 -5.22
CA VAL A 168 1.65 -5.80 -3.76
C VAL A 168 2.59 -4.65 -3.45
N ALA A 169 3.76 -4.57 -4.11
CA ALA A 169 4.69 -3.45 -3.94
C ALA A 169 4.03 -2.11 -4.28
N THR A 170 3.26 -2.04 -5.37
CA THR A 170 2.54 -0.83 -5.77
C THR A 170 1.46 -0.46 -4.75
N ALA A 171 0.68 -1.44 -4.28
CA ALA A 171 -0.36 -1.23 -3.28
C ALA A 171 0.22 -0.75 -1.93
N LEU A 172 1.33 -1.35 -1.47
CA LEU A 172 2.02 -0.93 -0.26
C LEU A 172 2.65 0.46 -0.41
N LEU A 173 3.16 0.79 -1.59
CA LEU A 173 3.68 2.12 -1.87
C LEU A 173 2.56 3.17 -1.86
N LEU A 174 1.39 2.88 -2.44
CA LEU A 174 0.18 3.70 -2.33
C LEU A 174 -0.28 3.88 -0.88
N LEU A 175 -0.33 2.79 -0.12
CA LEU A 175 -0.69 2.74 1.30
C LEU A 175 0.19 3.68 2.15
N CYS A 176 1.46 3.86 1.78
CA CYS A 176 2.35 4.80 2.46
C CYS A 176 2.26 6.22 1.89
N THR A 177 2.13 6.34 0.56
CA THR A 177 2.20 7.62 -0.14
C THR A 177 0.94 8.45 0.06
N LEU A 178 -0.25 7.87 -0.13
CA LEU A 178 -1.52 8.62 -0.03
C LEU A 178 -1.75 9.23 1.35
N PRO A 179 -1.53 8.53 2.48
CA PRO A 179 -1.64 9.14 3.80
C PRO A 179 -0.64 10.27 4.03
N CYS A 180 0.59 10.14 3.51
CA CYS A 180 1.60 11.19 3.60
C CYS A 180 1.18 12.44 2.81
N LEU A 181 0.72 12.26 1.57
CA LEU A 181 0.23 13.35 0.73
C LEU A 181 -0.99 14.05 1.34
N ALA A 182 -1.94 13.29 1.86
CA ALA A 182 -3.12 13.82 2.55
C ALA A 182 -2.72 14.67 3.76
N LEU A 183 -1.76 14.20 4.57
CA LEU A 183 -1.26 14.94 5.73
C LEU A 183 -0.58 16.27 5.33
N ILE A 184 0.23 16.26 4.27
CA ILE A 184 0.87 17.47 3.73
C ILE A 184 -0.18 18.44 3.22
N ARG A 185 -1.19 17.94 2.48
CA ARG A 185 -2.25 18.75 1.87
C ARG A 185 -3.20 19.37 2.91
N TRP A 186 -3.55 18.62 3.96
CA TRP A 186 -4.45 19.08 5.02
C TRP A 186 -3.74 19.94 6.06
N ASN A 187 -2.42 19.78 6.22
CA ASN A 187 -1.58 20.56 7.14
C ASN A 187 -2.19 20.72 8.56
N PRO A 188 -2.57 19.63 9.23
CA PRO A 188 -3.28 19.73 10.50
C PRO A 188 -2.44 20.39 11.58
N LYS A 189 -3.03 21.37 12.27
CA LYS A 189 -2.40 22.11 13.39
C LYS A 189 -0.99 22.61 13.03
N GLY A 190 -0.81 23.11 11.80
CA GLY A 190 0.47 23.65 11.33
C GLY A 190 1.57 22.60 11.18
N PHE A 191 1.22 21.36 10.84
CA PHE A 191 2.15 20.25 10.60
C PHE A 191 3.35 20.62 9.71
N LEU A 192 3.12 21.34 8.60
CA LEU A 192 4.18 21.76 7.67
C LEU A 192 5.23 22.65 8.35
N ARG A 193 4.79 23.60 9.19
CA ARG A 193 5.72 24.48 9.94
C ARG A 193 6.57 23.70 10.93
N ARG A 194 6.00 22.66 11.57
CA ARG A 194 6.71 21.83 12.56
C ARG A 194 7.76 20.93 11.90
N THR A 195 7.43 20.36 10.75
CA THR A 195 8.29 19.44 9.99
C THR A 195 9.25 20.13 9.03
N GLY A 196 9.09 21.44 8.78
CA GLY A 196 9.93 22.19 7.85
C GLY A 196 9.64 21.88 6.38
N ILE A 197 8.53 21.21 6.08
CA ILE A 197 8.11 20.92 4.70
C ILE A 197 7.52 22.22 4.11
N SER A 198 7.99 22.62 2.93
CA SER A 198 7.49 23.80 2.24
C SER A 198 6.03 23.60 1.80
N ARG A 199 5.24 24.67 1.78
CA ARG A 199 3.84 24.61 1.28
C ARG A 199 3.77 24.20 -0.19
N ASP A 200 4.77 24.61 -0.97
CA ASP A 200 4.87 24.28 -2.40
C ASP A 200 5.52 22.92 -2.66
N TYR A 201 5.81 22.13 -1.62
CA TYR A 201 6.52 20.86 -1.77
C TYR A 201 5.85 19.97 -2.82
N LEU A 202 4.52 19.84 -2.78
CA LEU A 202 3.76 19.01 -3.73
C LEU A 202 3.75 19.53 -5.17
N ARG A 203 3.97 20.84 -5.38
CA ARG A 203 4.05 21.46 -6.71
C ARG A 203 5.44 21.35 -7.32
N LYS A 204 6.47 21.37 -6.47
CA LYS A 204 7.88 21.32 -6.86
C LYS A 204 8.44 19.90 -6.80
N TRP A 205 7.61 18.91 -6.48
CA TRP A 205 8.09 17.55 -6.32
C TRP A 205 8.46 16.96 -7.67
N ARG A 206 9.65 16.36 -7.75
CA ARG A 206 10.16 15.69 -8.94
C ARG A 206 10.70 14.33 -8.52
N SER A 207 10.47 13.32 -9.36
CA SER A 207 11.13 12.04 -9.15
C SER A 207 12.66 12.20 -9.30
N PRO A 208 13.47 11.42 -8.58
CA PRO A 208 14.92 11.45 -8.76
C PRO A 208 15.31 11.09 -10.19
N GLU A 209 16.25 11.83 -10.79
CA GLU A 209 16.66 11.60 -12.19
C GLU A 209 17.23 10.21 -12.44
N TRP A 210 17.87 9.60 -11.43
CA TRP A 210 18.39 8.23 -11.52
C TRP A 210 17.31 7.17 -11.71
N MET A 211 16.04 7.45 -11.39
CA MET A 211 14.93 6.51 -11.59
C MET A 211 14.59 6.26 -13.07
N VAL A 212 15.09 7.12 -13.97
CA VAL A 212 14.92 6.91 -15.42
C VAL A 212 15.62 5.62 -15.86
N TRP A 213 16.75 5.27 -15.26
CA TRP A 213 17.52 4.07 -15.64
C TRP A 213 16.77 2.77 -15.32
N PRO A 214 16.24 2.54 -14.10
CA PRO A 214 15.35 1.41 -13.85
C PRO A 214 14.13 1.36 -14.78
N ALA A 215 13.52 2.52 -15.10
CA ALA A 215 12.37 2.55 -15.99
C ALA A 215 12.72 2.11 -17.42
N LEU A 216 13.85 2.60 -17.96
CA LEU A 216 14.37 2.20 -19.26
C LEU A 216 14.75 0.72 -19.28
N PHE A 217 15.42 0.24 -18.23
CA PHE A 217 15.72 -1.17 -18.04
C PHE A 217 14.44 -2.01 -18.14
N CYS A 218 13.39 -1.65 -17.38
CA CYS A 218 12.12 -2.36 -17.45
C CYS A 218 11.50 -2.33 -18.85
N GLY A 219 11.53 -1.18 -19.54
CA GLY A 219 11.00 -1.06 -20.90
C GLY A 219 11.71 -1.97 -21.91
N VAL A 220 13.05 -2.03 -21.87
CA VAL A 220 13.84 -2.88 -22.77
C VAL A 220 13.52 -4.35 -22.57
N PHE A 221 13.47 -4.83 -21.32
CA PHE A 221 13.21 -6.25 -21.03
C PHE A 221 11.74 -6.67 -21.18
N LEU A 222 10.82 -5.71 -21.31
CA LEU A 222 9.43 -6.00 -21.70
C LEU A 222 9.27 -6.09 -23.23
N ILE A 223 10.04 -5.33 -24.00
CA ILE A 223 10.04 -5.39 -25.48
C ILE A 223 10.84 -6.61 -25.98
N PHE A 224 11.98 -6.88 -25.34
CA PHE A 224 12.85 -8.01 -25.66
C PHE A 224 12.82 -9.01 -24.49
N PRO A 225 11.78 -9.86 -24.43
CA PRO A 225 11.59 -10.75 -23.29
C PRO A 225 12.74 -11.75 -23.21
N MET A 226 13.49 -11.67 -22.12
CA MET A 226 14.50 -12.64 -21.72
C MET A 226 14.18 -13.09 -20.30
N ASP A 227 13.62 -14.29 -20.13
CA ASP A 227 13.37 -14.85 -18.80
C ASP A 227 14.70 -15.18 -18.14
N PRO A 228 15.05 -14.63 -16.95
CA PRO A 228 14.17 -14.11 -15.88
C PRO A 228 14.00 -12.58 -15.79
N PHE A 229 14.66 -11.81 -16.65
CA PHE A 229 14.67 -10.35 -16.59
C PHE A 229 13.32 -9.71 -16.89
N SER A 230 12.53 -10.31 -17.80
CA SER A 230 11.16 -9.86 -18.12
C SER A 230 10.27 -9.86 -16.88
N LEU A 231 10.39 -10.88 -16.02
CA LEU A 231 9.61 -11.02 -14.79
C LEU A 231 9.99 -9.93 -13.79
N VAL A 232 11.28 -9.68 -13.61
CA VAL A 232 11.77 -8.60 -12.73
C VAL A 232 11.31 -7.24 -13.26
N ALA A 233 11.43 -7.02 -14.58
CA ALA A 233 11.00 -5.80 -15.25
C ALA A 233 9.50 -5.53 -15.06
N ASN A 234 8.64 -6.53 -15.29
CA ASN A 234 7.19 -6.40 -15.12
C ASN A 234 6.81 -6.01 -13.69
N ASN A 235 7.42 -6.65 -12.68
CA ASN A 235 7.11 -6.36 -11.28
C ASN A 235 7.68 -5.02 -10.81
N LEU A 236 8.87 -4.64 -11.27
CA LEU A 236 9.53 -3.39 -10.90
C LEU A 236 8.92 -2.17 -11.60
N LEU A 237 8.41 -2.33 -12.83
CA LEU A 237 7.81 -1.25 -13.58
C LEU A 237 6.56 -0.67 -12.90
N LYS A 238 5.70 -1.53 -12.33
CA LYS A 238 4.44 -1.14 -11.69
C LYS A 238 4.60 -0.04 -10.60
N PRO A 239 5.45 -0.21 -9.57
CA PRO A 239 5.67 0.85 -8.58
C PRO A 239 6.42 2.07 -9.16
N ILE A 240 7.28 1.88 -10.17
CA ILE A 240 7.95 3.00 -10.85
C ILE A 240 6.94 3.89 -11.59
N LEU A 241 6.00 3.28 -12.32
CA LEU A 241 4.93 4.01 -13.01
C LEU A 241 4.10 4.82 -12.03
N LEU A 242 3.82 4.29 -10.84
CA LEU A 242 3.13 5.04 -9.78
C LEU A 242 3.92 6.29 -9.34
N ILE A 243 5.24 6.18 -9.22
CA ILE A 243 6.09 7.32 -8.84
C ILE A 243 6.07 8.39 -9.94
N TYR A 244 6.14 7.99 -11.21
CA TYR A 244 6.00 8.91 -12.35
C TYR A 244 4.59 9.49 -12.48
N PHE A 245 3.55 8.74 -12.12
CA PHE A 245 2.19 9.25 -12.04
C PHE A 245 2.09 10.42 -11.06
N PHE A 246 2.65 10.28 -9.85
CA PHE A 246 2.70 11.39 -8.90
C PHE A 246 3.53 12.58 -9.41
N GLN A 247 4.54 12.33 -10.25
CA GLN A 247 5.32 13.41 -10.87
C GLN A 247 4.47 14.17 -11.89
N GLY A 248 3.71 13.46 -12.73
CA GLY A 248 2.75 14.06 -13.65
C GLY A 248 1.71 14.89 -12.91
N MET A 249 1.18 14.38 -11.79
CA MET A 249 0.24 15.13 -10.93
C MET A 249 0.86 16.41 -10.34
N SER A 250 2.16 16.40 -10.00
CA SER A 250 2.86 17.60 -9.53
C SER A 250 2.94 18.68 -10.60
N ILE A 251 3.12 18.29 -11.87
CA ILE A 251 3.20 19.21 -13.02
C ILE A 251 1.82 19.81 -13.32
N LEU A 252 0.76 19.02 -13.29
CA LEU A 252 -0.62 19.47 -13.53
C LEU A 252 -1.17 20.39 -12.42
N ALA A 253 -0.60 20.33 -11.21
CA ALA A 253 -1.00 21.18 -10.09
C ALA A 253 -0.38 22.60 -10.14
N TYR A 254 0.40 22.90 -11.18
CA TYR A 254 1.02 24.19 -11.48
C TYR A 254 0.14 24.98 -12.45
#